data_AF-X5QZD8-F1
#
_entry.id   AF-X5QZD8-F1
#
_cell.length_a   1.000
_cell.length_b   1.000
_cell.length_c   1.000
_cell.angle_alpha   90.00
_cell.angle_beta   90.00
_cell.angle_gamma   90.00
#
_symmetry.space_group_name_H-M   'P 1'
#
loop_
_entity.id
_entity.type
_entity.pdbx_description
1 polymer ?
#
loop_
_entity_poly.entity_id
_entity_poly.type
_entity_poly.pdbx_seq_one_letter_code
_entity_poly.pdbx_strand_id
1 'polypeptide(L)'
;MSDVTTALLAGAVAVALVLHLAWHTRASRKKAKADLAAEAASIQTVITDAVDVSDGTAGVVTWAGTWNGQRVQLRTIVDTLATRKLPARWLSVTITEPVAVPATFDMMMRPGSPTTFSNFDHLQHTLPKAPGFPAEAVLRTDLRAARFPQNLIASHLDIFAEGRAKELLITPNGVRIVWLLAEAERARYGVFRQAAFGGARLDPTLVERLLTSASVLRDAINRQERQVA
;
A
#
# COMPACT_ATOMS: atom_id res chain seq x y z
N MET A 1 38.70 0.28 -46.36
CA MET A 1 37.30 0.65 -46.10
C MET A 1 37.33 2.08 -45.56
N SER A 2 36.60 3.00 -46.17
CA SER A 2 36.79 4.45 -45.99
C SER A 2 36.10 4.99 -44.73
N ASP A 3 36.67 6.03 -44.12
CA ASP A 3 36.14 6.71 -42.92
C ASP A 3 34.66 7.13 -43.07
N VAL A 4 34.24 7.44 -44.30
CA VAL A 4 32.85 7.77 -44.65
C VAL A 4 31.90 6.59 -44.43
N THR A 5 32.31 5.36 -44.77
CA THR A 5 31.49 4.16 -44.54
C THR A 5 31.34 3.86 -43.05
N THR A 6 32.40 4.07 -42.27
CA THR A 6 32.38 3.95 -40.81
C THR A 6 31.46 4.98 -40.17
N ALA A 7 31.52 6.24 -40.62
CA ALA A 7 30.67 7.32 -40.12
C ALA A 7 29.18 7.09 -40.44
N LEU A 8 28.86 6.62 -41.65
CA LEU A 8 27.49 6.29 -42.04
C LEU A 8 26.93 5.11 -41.24
N LEU A 9 27.73 4.06 -41.01
CA LEU A 9 27.35 2.92 -40.17
C LEU A 9 27.10 3.35 -38.72
N ALA A 10 28.00 4.16 -38.14
CA ALA A 10 27.82 4.69 -36.79
C ALA A 10 26.54 5.55 -36.68
N GLY A 11 26.27 6.40 -37.67
CA GLY A 11 25.04 7.19 -37.75
C GLY A 11 23.78 6.32 -37.83
N ALA A 12 23.78 5.29 -38.67
CA ALA A 12 22.66 4.36 -38.79
C ALA A 12 22.39 3.60 -37.47
N VAL A 13 23.45 3.14 -36.79
CA VAL A 13 23.33 2.47 -35.48
C VAL A 13 22.77 3.43 -34.42
N ALA A 14 23.25 4.67 -34.37
CA ALA A 14 22.74 5.67 -33.43
C ALA A 14 21.25 5.96 -33.64
N VAL A 15 20.82 6.12 -34.90
CA VAL A 15 19.40 6.32 -35.25
C VAL A 15 18.57 5.09 -34.86
N ALA A 16 19.04 3.88 -35.17
CA ALA A 16 18.34 2.64 -34.82
C ALA A 16 18.17 2.50 -33.30
N LEU A 17 19.21 2.83 -32.51
CA LEU A 17 19.14 2.83 -31.04
C LEU A 17 18.12 3.85 -30.52
N VAL A 18 18.12 5.08 -31.04
CA VAL A 18 17.16 6.12 -30.65
C VAL A 18 15.72 5.68 -30.97
N LEU A 19 15.48 5.15 -32.16
CA LEU A 19 14.16 4.64 -32.55
C LEU A 19 13.72 3.47 -31.66
N HIS A 20 14.65 2.56 -31.33
CA HIS A 20 14.36 1.44 -30.44
C HIS A 20 14.00 1.89 -29.02
N LEU A 21 14.76 2.83 -28.44
CA LEU A 21 14.46 3.41 -27.13
C LEU A 21 13.12 4.18 -27.14
N ALA A 22 12.85 4.96 -28.19
CA ALA A 22 11.59 5.67 -28.35
C ALA A 22 10.39 4.71 -28.45
N TRP A 23 10.54 3.61 -29.20
CA TRP A 23 9.52 2.57 -29.28
C TRP A 23 9.32 1.86 -27.92
N HIS A 24 10.41 1.47 -27.25
CA HIS A 24 10.35 0.77 -25.97
C HIS A 24 9.71 1.63 -24.88
N THR A 25 10.08 2.92 -24.79
CA THR A 25 9.46 3.87 -23.85
C THR A 25 7.98 4.09 -24.16
N ARG A 26 7.59 4.23 -25.43
CA ARG A 26 6.19 4.36 -25.83
C ARG A 26 5.37 3.11 -25.50
N ALA A 27 5.90 1.92 -25.80
CA ALA A 27 5.27 0.65 -25.47
C ALA A 27 5.10 0.49 -23.95
N SER A 28 6.13 0.83 -23.17
CA SER A 28 6.10 0.78 -21.71
C SER A 28 5.06 1.74 -21.13
N ARG A 29 4.98 2.97 -21.64
CA ARG A 29 3.95 3.95 -21.24
C ARG A 29 2.54 3.50 -21.61
N LYS A 30 2.35 2.92 -22.79
CA LYS A 30 1.04 2.39 -23.21
C LYS A 30 0.59 1.27 -22.28
N LYS A 31 1.49 0.37 -21.91
CA LYS A 31 1.21 -0.71 -20.95
C LYS A 31 0.88 -0.15 -19.56
N ALA A 32 1.71 0.73 -19.02
CA ALA A 32 1.47 1.35 -17.71
C ALA A 32 0.12 2.09 -17.66
N LYS A 33 -0.26 2.80 -18.74
CA LYS A 33 -1.57 3.45 -18.84
C LYS A 33 -2.73 2.44 -18.86
N ALA A 34 -2.57 1.31 -19.56
CA ALA A 34 -3.58 0.26 -19.59
C ALA A 34 -3.74 -0.44 -18.23
N ASP A 35 -2.61 -0.70 -17.55
CA ASP A 35 -2.61 -1.29 -16.20
C ASP A 35 -3.28 -0.35 -15.20
N LEU A 36 -2.97 0.96 -15.25
CA LEU A 36 -3.63 1.99 -14.44
C LEU A 36 -5.13 2.07 -14.72
N ALA A 37 -5.55 2.02 -15.98
CA ALA A 37 -6.97 2.04 -16.35
C ALA A 37 -7.71 0.80 -15.85
N ALA A 38 -7.08 -0.37 -15.87
CA ALA A 38 -7.66 -1.60 -15.33
C ALA A 38 -7.79 -1.55 -13.80
N GLU A 39 -6.81 -0.95 -13.11
CA GLU A 39 -6.88 -0.72 -11.66
C GLU A 39 -7.97 0.28 -11.30
N ALA A 40 -8.04 1.41 -12.01
CA ALA A 40 -9.10 2.39 -11.83
C ALA A 40 -10.49 1.74 -12.01
N ALA A 41 -10.68 0.94 -13.06
CA ALA A 41 -11.93 0.21 -13.29
C ALA A 41 -12.27 -0.74 -12.13
N SER A 42 -11.28 -1.45 -11.59
CA SER A 42 -11.47 -2.38 -10.46
C SER A 42 -11.79 -1.65 -9.14
N ILE A 43 -11.24 -0.46 -8.93
CA ILE A 43 -11.57 0.36 -7.75
C ILE A 43 -12.97 0.94 -7.88
N GLN A 44 -13.33 1.41 -9.08
CA GLN A 44 -14.62 2.03 -9.36
C GLN A 44 -15.80 1.06 -9.26
N THR A 45 -15.59 -0.26 -9.25
CA THR A 45 -16.67 -1.20 -8.92
C THR A 45 -17.06 -1.17 -7.45
N VAL A 46 -16.19 -0.69 -6.55
CA VAL A 46 -16.44 -0.60 -5.10
C VAL A 46 -16.65 0.84 -4.66
N ILE A 47 -15.88 1.77 -5.24
CA ILE A 47 -15.88 3.20 -4.90
C ILE A 47 -16.23 3.96 -6.19
N THR A 48 -17.52 4.15 -6.44
CA THR A 48 -18.04 4.66 -7.72
C THR A 48 -17.50 6.05 -8.09
N ASP A 49 -17.24 6.89 -7.09
CA ASP A 49 -16.70 8.24 -7.25
C ASP A 49 -15.16 8.30 -7.12
N ALA A 50 -14.47 7.16 -7.19
CA ALA A 50 -13.02 7.12 -7.05
C ALA A 50 -12.30 7.94 -8.14
N VAL A 51 -11.45 8.85 -7.68
CA VAL A 51 -10.59 9.70 -8.52
C VAL A 51 -9.12 9.44 -8.20
N ASP A 52 -8.28 9.44 -9.23
CA ASP A 52 -6.82 9.38 -9.08
C ASP A 52 -6.30 10.71 -8.54
N VAL A 53 -5.64 10.67 -7.38
CA VAL A 53 -5.05 11.82 -6.68
C VAL A 53 -3.55 11.60 -6.45
N SER A 54 -2.92 10.80 -7.31
CA SER A 54 -1.48 10.52 -7.24
C SER A 54 -0.64 11.79 -7.37
N ASP A 55 0.40 11.90 -6.56
CA ASP A 55 1.31 13.07 -6.48
C ASP A 55 2.56 12.94 -7.36
N GLY A 56 2.63 11.89 -8.19
CA GLY A 56 3.80 11.58 -9.02
C GLY A 56 4.89 10.77 -8.32
N THR A 57 4.70 10.36 -7.07
CA THR A 57 5.62 9.45 -6.38
C THR A 57 5.75 8.14 -7.14
N ALA A 58 6.98 7.80 -7.55
CA ALA A 58 7.24 6.61 -8.33
C ALA A 58 6.82 5.34 -7.59
N GLY A 59 6.07 4.47 -8.27
CA GLY A 59 5.58 3.20 -7.70
C GLY A 59 4.41 3.37 -6.72
N VAL A 60 3.87 4.58 -6.57
CA VAL A 60 2.68 4.85 -5.75
C VAL A 60 1.56 5.35 -6.65
N VAL A 61 0.40 4.72 -6.54
CA VAL A 61 -0.85 5.22 -7.14
C VAL A 61 -1.86 5.39 -6.02
N THR A 62 -2.51 6.55 -5.96
CA THR A 62 -3.45 6.92 -4.91
C THR A 62 -4.80 7.27 -5.50
N TRP A 63 -5.87 6.69 -4.95
CA TRP A 63 -7.25 7.03 -5.27
C TRP A 63 -7.96 7.51 -4.03
N ALA A 64 -8.82 8.51 -4.19
CA ALA A 64 -9.71 9.01 -3.16
C ALA A 64 -11.16 8.94 -3.63
N GLY A 65 -12.09 8.73 -2.71
CA GLY A 65 -13.53 8.69 -3.01
C GLY A 65 -14.35 8.48 -1.76
N THR A 66 -15.57 8.01 -1.94
CA THR A 66 -16.55 7.80 -0.87
C THR A 66 -17.07 6.37 -0.92
N TRP A 67 -17.09 5.71 0.24
CA TRP A 67 -17.64 4.37 0.39
C TRP A 67 -18.53 4.33 1.63
N ASN A 68 -19.79 3.90 1.48
CA ASN A 68 -20.80 3.89 2.55
C ASN A 68 -20.90 5.22 3.32
N GLY A 69 -20.80 6.34 2.61
CA GLY A 69 -20.87 7.69 3.19
C GLY A 69 -19.61 8.14 3.94
N GLN A 70 -18.54 7.34 3.94
CA GLN A 70 -17.25 7.68 4.55
C GLN A 70 -16.23 8.04 3.47
N ARG A 71 -15.38 9.05 3.73
CA ARG A 71 -14.26 9.37 2.83
C ARG A 71 -13.16 8.32 2.97
N VAL A 72 -12.71 7.82 1.84
CA VAL A 72 -11.74 6.73 1.77
C VAL A 72 -10.57 7.06 0.86
N GLN A 73 -9.42 6.46 1.15
CA GLN A 73 -8.23 6.54 0.31
C GLN A 73 -7.62 5.15 0.12
N LEU A 74 -7.36 4.79 -1.13
CA LEU A 74 -6.66 3.57 -1.52
C LEU A 74 -5.32 3.94 -2.11
N ARG A 75 -4.26 3.21 -1.73
CA ARG A 75 -2.93 3.38 -2.30
C ARG A 75 -2.38 2.03 -2.70
N THR A 76 -1.90 1.89 -3.94
CA THR A 76 -1.00 0.78 -4.26
C THR A 76 0.43 1.27 -4.26
N ILE A 77 1.32 0.50 -3.62
CA ILE A 77 2.69 0.92 -3.34
C ILE A 77 3.63 -0.22 -3.74
N VAL A 78 4.53 0.05 -4.67
CA VAL A 78 5.63 -0.85 -5.03
C VAL A 78 6.82 -0.54 -4.13
N ASP A 79 7.14 -1.47 -3.25
CA ASP A 79 8.25 -1.39 -2.32
C ASP A 79 9.43 -2.23 -2.82
N THR A 80 10.52 -1.56 -3.18
CA THR A 80 11.77 -2.17 -3.64
C THR A 80 12.92 -1.94 -2.65
N LEU A 81 12.69 -1.36 -1.47
CA LEU A 81 13.79 -0.96 -0.57
C LEU A 81 14.44 -2.14 0.16
N ALA A 82 13.72 -3.25 0.34
CA ALA A 82 14.25 -4.42 1.00
C ALA A 82 15.24 -5.18 0.08
N THR A 83 16.53 -4.85 0.17
CA THR A 83 17.60 -5.35 -0.73
C THR A 83 17.82 -6.87 -0.73
N ARG A 84 17.35 -7.58 0.31
CA ARG A 84 17.44 -9.05 0.46
C ARG A 84 16.08 -9.75 0.39
N LYS A 85 15.02 -9.04 0.00
CA LYS A 85 13.69 -9.61 -0.21
C LYS A 85 13.24 -9.33 -1.63
N LEU A 86 12.21 -10.06 -2.07
CA LEU A 86 11.55 -9.73 -3.32
C LEU A 86 10.83 -8.38 -3.13
N PRO A 87 10.81 -7.50 -4.14
CA PRO A 87 9.94 -6.35 -4.12
C PRO A 87 8.50 -6.78 -3.83
N ALA A 88 7.80 -5.97 -3.06
CA ALA A 88 6.43 -6.23 -2.67
C ALA A 88 5.53 -5.15 -3.24
N ARG A 89 4.31 -5.52 -3.59
CA ARG A 89 3.23 -4.61 -3.92
C ARG A 89 2.25 -4.61 -2.77
N TRP A 90 2.11 -3.47 -2.12
CA TRP A 90 1.22 -3.25 -1.00
C TRP A 90 -0.05 -2.53 -1.44
N LEU A 91 -1.15 -2.82 -0.77
CA LEU A 91 -2.39 -2.05 -0.79
C LEU A 91 -2.57 -1.41 0.58
N SER A 92 -2.71 -0.10 0.63
CA SER A 92 -3.13 0.64 1.80
C SER A 92 -4.57 1.08 1.61
N VAL A 93 -5.48 0.64 2.48
CA VAL A 93 -6.89 1.03 2.50
C VAL A 93 -7.14 1.87 3.74
N THR A 94 -7.64 3.10 3.56
CA THR A 94 -7.81 4.06 4.65
C THR A 94 -9.24 4.60 4.68
N ILE A 95 -9.88 4.54 5.84
CA ILE A 95 -11.04 5.37 6.18
C ILE A 95 -10.49 6.65 6.80
N THR A 96 -10.75 7.81 6.19
CA THR A 96 -10.19 9.12 6.58
C THR A 96 -11.12 9.92 7.50
N GLU A 97 -11.98 9.21 8.23
CA GLU A 97 -12.96 9.80 9.13
C GLU A 97 -12.47 9.79 10.58
N PRO A 98 -12.86 10.80 11.39
CA PRO A 98 -12.36 10.93 12.76
C PRO A 98 -12.57 9.68 13.62
N VAL A 99 -11.58 9.41 14.47
CA VAL A 99 -11.58 8.29 15.43
C VAL A 99 -11.31 8.83 16.83
N ALA A 100 -12.11 8.42 17.81
CA ALA A 100 -12.04 8.83 19.21
C ALA A 100 -10.89 8.11 19.94
N VAL A 101 -9.65 8.40 19.51
CA VAL A 101 -8.42 7.93 20.15
C VAL A 101 -7.57 9.14 20.56
N PRO A 102 -6.81 9.04 21.66
CA PRO A 102 -6.03 10.18 22.16
C PRO A 102 -4.76 10.46 21.35
N ALA A 103 -4.30 9.50 20.55
CA ALA A 103 -3.02 9.53 19.85
C ALA A 103 -2.96 8.48 18.74
N THR A 104 -1.81 8.35 18.08
CA THR A 104 -1.57 7.29 17.09
C THR A 104 -1.41 5.94 17.78
N PHE A 105 -2.15 4.94 17.32
CA PHE A 105 -1.92 3.53 17.60
C PHE A 105 -1.50 2.85 16.30
N ASP A 106 -0.32 2.26 16.29
CA ASP A 106 0.21 1.57 15.12
C ASP A 106 0.61 0.14 15.52
N MET A 107 -0.07 -0.83 14.92
CA MET A 107 0.25 -2.25 15.04
C MET A 107 0.93 -2.72 13.76
N MET A 108 2.19 -3.14 13.88
CA MET A 108 2.91 -3.74 12.77
C MET A 108 3.17 -5.23 12.99
N MET A 109 2.81 -6.04 12.00
CA MET A 109 3.14 -7.47 11.94
C MET A 109 4.59 -7.66 11.54
N ARG A 110 5.38 -8.41 12.31
CA ARG A 110 6.77 -8.78 11.97
C ARG A 110 7.60 -7.55 11.55
N PRO A 111 7.76 -6.53 12.42
CA PRO A 111 8.65 -5.41 12.13
C PRO A 111 10.09 -5.91 12.04
N GLY A 112 10.88 -5.36 11.12
CA GLY A 112 12.26 -5.82 10.92
C GLY A 112 12.82 -5.58 9.52
N SER A 113 12.07 -4.90 8.65
CA SER A 113 12.61 -4.40 7.39
C SER A 113 12.07 -2.99 7.18
N PRO A 114 12.89 -2.04 6.71
CA PRO A 114 12.41 -0.73 6.32
C PRO A 114 11.29 -0.88 5.29
N THR A 115 10.27 -0.04 5.42
CA THR A 115 9.12 0.02 4.52
C THR A 115 8.90 1.45 4.06
N THR A 116 8.55 1.67 2.80
CA THR A 116 8.30 3.02 2.25
C THR A 116 6.95 3.62 2.64
N PHE A 117 6.03 2.80 3.13
CA PHE A 117 4.62 3.19 3.34
C PHE A 117 4.27 3.51 4.80
N SER A 118 5.16 3.19 5.75
CA SER A 118 4.87 3.22 7.18
C SER A 118 5.68 4.27 7.91
N ASN A 119 5.09 4.85 8.97
CA ASN A 119 5.78 5.73 9.91
C ASN A 119 6.14 5.03 11.23
N PHE A 120 5.93 3.70 11.31
CA PHE A 120 6.07 2.91 12.52
C PHE A 120 7.43 3.05 13.23
N ASP A 121 8.51 3.17 12.45
CA ASP A 121 9.87 3.31 12.98
C ASP A 121 10.14 4.67 13.64
N HIS A 122 9.29 5.68 13.38
CA HIS A 122 9.37 7.00 13.98
C HIS A 122 8.54 7.16 15.27
N LEU A 123 7.70 6.19 15.61
CA LEU A 123 6.91 6.19 16.84
C LEU A 123 7.78 5.78 18.04
N GLN A 124 7.85 6.66 19.05
CA GLN A 124 8.84 6.59 20.13
C GLN A 124 8.47 5.65 21.27
N HIS A 125 7.21 5.24 21.37
CA HIS A 125 6.71 4.51 22.54
C HIS A 125 6.12 3.17 22.13
N THR A 126 6.64 2.09 22.70
CA THR A 126 6.07 0.75 22.51
C THR A 126 4.99 0.51 23.55
N LEU A 127 3.84 0.00 23.13
CA LEU A 127 2.72 -0.34 24.00
C LEU A 127 2.80 -1.81 24.42
N PRO A 128 2.47 -2.15 25.68
CA PRO A 128 2.24 -3.54 26.05
C PRO A 128 1.01 -4.07 25.29
N LYS A 129 1.06 -5.35 24.91
CA LYS A 129 -0.05 -6.03 24.22
C LYS A 129 -1.02 -6.63 25.22
N ALA A 130 -2.30 -6.32 25.09
CA ALA A 130 -3.37 -7.07 25.72
C ALA A 130 -3.50 -8.48 25.10
N PRO A 131 -4.18 -9.44 25.76
CA PRO A 131 -4.55 -10.71 25.15
C PRO A 131 -5.32 -10.53 23.82
N GLY A 132 -5.12 -11.45 22.89
CA GLY A 132 -5.79 -11.44 21.58
C GLY A 132 -4.98 -10.79 20.44
N PHE A 133 -3.93 -10.02 20.75
CA PHE A 133 -3.01 -9.55 19.71
C PHE A 133 -2.10 -10.66 19.20
N PRO A 134 -1.77 -10.69 17.88
CA PRO A 134 -0.81 -11.65 17.34
C PRO A 134 0.55 -11.59 18.05
N ALA A 135 1.20 -12.75 18.19
CA ALA A 135 2.47 -12.88 18.90
C ALA A 135 3.57 -12.06 18.21
N GLU A 136 3.56 -12.04 16.88
CA GLU A 136 4.50 -11.34 16.02
C GLU A 136 4.19 -9.84 15.80
N ALA A 137 3.08 -9.34 16.34
CA ALA A 137 2.72 -7.93 16.26
C ALA A 137 3.54 -7.10 17.27
N VAL A 138 3.92 -5.90 16.89
CA VAL A 138 4.46 -4.88 17.81
C VAL A 138 3.58 -3.64 17.73
N LEU A 139 3.28 -3.07 18.90
CA LEU A 139 2.39 -1.93 19.03
C LEU A 139 3.20 -0.70 19.39
N ARG A 140 2.99 0.41 18.69
CA ARG A 140 3.64 1.69 18.97
C ARG A 140 2.66 2.86 18.97
N THR A 141 3.07 3.94 19.63
CA THR A 141 2.34 5.19 19.74
C THR A 141 3.29 6.39 19.79
N ASP A 142 2.75 7.56 19.45
CA ASP A 142 3.40 8.87 19.55
C ASP A 142 3.16 9.54 20.92
N LEU A 143 2.24 9.03 21.75
CA LEU A 143 1.94 9.59 23.07
C LEU A 143 2.25 8.61 24.20
N ARG A 144 3.21 8.99 25.06
CA ARG A 144 3.57 8.19 26.24
C ARG A 144 2.35 7.97 27.13
N ALA A 145 2.19 6.74 27.60
CA ALA A 145 1.12 6.33 28.50
C ALA A 145 -0.32 6.53 27.97
N ALA A 146 -0.50 6.78 26.66
CA ALA A 146 -1.81 6.75 26.02
C ALA A 146 -2.54 5.43 26.31
N ARG A 147 -3.87 5.53 26.47
CA ARG A 147 -4.74 4.39 26.69
C ARG A 147 -5.58 4.17 25.44
N PHE A 148 -5.57 2.94 24.95
CA PHE A 148 -6.35 2.51 23.80
C PHE A 148 -7.26 1.36 24.22
N PRO A 149 -8.44 1.21 23.60
CA PRO A 149 -9.35 0.09 23.88
C PRO A 149 -8.79 -1.21 23.26
N GLN A 150 -7.66 -1.69 23.77
CA GLN A 150 -6.90 -2.78 23.16
C GLN A 150 -7.70 -4.09 23.03
N ASN A 151 -8.55 -4.43 24.00
CA ASN A 151 -9.41 -5.62 23.90
C ASN A 151 -10.42 -5.51 22.74
N LEU A 152 -10.96 -4.31 22.50
CA LEU A 152 -11.85 -4.03 21.37
C LEU A 152 -11.09 -4.07 20.05
N ILE A 153 -9.88 -3.51 20.00
CA ILE A 153 -9.04 -3.56 18.80
C ILE A 153 -8.71 -5.03 18.47
N ALA A 154 -8.30 -5.81 19.47
CA ALA A 154 -7.97 -7.22 19.34
C ALA A 154 -9.13 -8.06 18.75
N SER A 155 -10.38 -7.76 19.10
CA SER A 155 -11.55 -8.47 18.58
C SER A 155 -11.86 -8.19 17.11
N HIS A 156 -11.11 -7.30 16.45
CA HIS A 156 -11.27 -6.96 15.02
C HIS A 156 -10.05 -7.37 14.18
N LEU A 157 -9.14 -8.19 14.73
CA LEU A 157 -7.89 -8.56 14.06
C LEU A 157 -7.96 -9.85 13.23
N ASP A 158 -9.14 -10.43 13.00
CA ASP A 158 -9.27 -11.70 12.26
C ASP A 158 -8.59 -11.66 10.88
N ILE A 159 -8.65 -10.52 10.20
CA ILE A 159 -8.02 -10.34 8.89
C ILE A 159 -6.47 -10.42 8.94
N PHE A 160 -5.87 -10.23 10.12
CA PHE A 160 -4.42 -10.37 10.32
C PHE A 160 -3.96 -11.83 10.40
N ALA A 161 -4.89 -12.76 10.65
CA ALA A 161 -4.59 -14.20 10.67
C ALA A 161 -4.26 -14.77 9.27
N GLU A 162 -4.69 -14.10 8.19
CA GLU A 162 -4.41 -14.50 6.80
C GLU A 162 -2.92 -14.35 6.42
N GLY A 163 -2.09 -13.74 7.28
CA GLY A 163 -0.65 -13.59 7.07
C GLY A 163 -0.24 -12.52 6.05
N ARG A 164 -1.21 -11.92 5.35
CA ARG A 164 -0.98 -10.87 4.33
C ARG A 164 -1.09 -9.45 4.86
N ALA A 165 -1.85 -9.24 5.93
CA ALA A 165 -1.91 -7.96 6.60
C ALA A 165 -0.57 -7.62 7.24
N LYS A 166 -0.10 -6.39 7.03
CA LYS A 166 1.20 -5.92 7.48
C LYS A 166 1.08 -4.89 8.61
N GLU A 167 0.11 -3.99 8.52
CA GLU A 167 -0.04 -2.86 9.44
C GLU A 167 -1.52 -2.54 9.66
N LEU A 168 -1.88 -2.26 10.91
CA LEU A 168 -3.10 -1.55 11.30
C LEU A 168 -2.68 -0.24 11.97
N LEU A 169 -3.01 0.87 11.33
CA LEU A 169 -2.81 2.20 11.86
C LEU A 169 -4.16 2.80 12.24
N ILE A 170 -4.27 3.29 13.47
CA ILE A 170 -5.42 4.04 13.99
C ILE A 170 -4.88 5.38 14.46
N THR A 171 -5.44 6.46 13.93
CA THR A 171 -5.09 7.82 14.32
C THR A 171 -6.37 8.59 14.62
N PRO A 172 -6.28 9.78 15.25
CA PRO A 172 -7.45 10.67 15.36
C PRO A 172 -8.10 11.00 14.01
N ASN A 173 -7.36 10.88 12.90
CA ASN A 173 -7.81 11.22 11.55
C ASN A 173 -8.33 10.02 10.73
N GLY A 174 -8.26 8.79 11.25
CA GLY A 174 -8.71 7.63 10.48
C GLY A 174 -8.12 6.29 10.87
N VAL A 175 -8.56 5.25 10.17
CA VAL A 175 -8.09 3.87 10.28
C VAL A 175 -7.53 3.41 8.94
N ARG A 176 -6.34 2.84 8.94
CA ARG A 176 -5.65 2.31 7.76
C ARG A 176 -5.21 0.88 7.97
N ILE A 177 -5.45 0.04 6.97
CA ILE A 177 -4.92 -1.32 6.89
C ILE A 177 -3.96 -1.40 5.70
N VAL A 178 -2.78 -1.97 5.92
CA VAL A 178 -1.82 -2.29 4.85
C VAL A 178 -1.81 -3.79 4.60
N TRP A 179 -1.97 -4.17 3.33
CA TRP A 179 -2.15 -5.54 2.86
C TRP A 179 -1.15 -5.88 1.75
N LEU A 180 -0.54 -7.07 1.79
CA LEU A 180 0.28 -7.57 0.69
C LEU A 180 -0.62 -7.94 -0.50
N LEU A 181 -0.48 -7.26 -1.65
CA LEU A 181 -1.16 -7.65 -2.89
C LEU A 181 -0.37 -8.73 -3.65
N ALA A 182 0.93 -8.52 -3.82
CA ALA A 182 1.78 -9.42 -4.57
C ALA A 182 3.24 -9.27 -4.16
N GLU A 183 4.04 -10.32 -4.42
CA GLU A 183 5.50 -10.24 -4.43
C GLU A 183 5.97 -10.35 -5.87
N ALA A 184 7.12 -9.74 -6.17
CA ALA A 184 7.69 -9.78 -7.51
C ALA A 184 8.13 -11.22 -7.89
N GLU A 185 8.03 -11.54 -9.17
CA GLU A 185 8.48 -12.81 -9.73
C GLU A 185 9.98 -13.02 -9.48
N ARG A 186 10.33 -14.06 -8.71
CA ARG A 186 11.71 -14.35 -8.32
C ARG A 186 12.67 -14.48 -9.50
N ALA A 187 12.25 -15.15 -10.58
CA ALA A 187 13.08 -15.35 -11.77
C ALA A 187 13.44 -14.03 -12.46
N ARG A 188 12.45 -13.14 -12.64
CA ARG A 188 12.68 -11.82 -13.26
C ARG A 188 13.50 -10.91 -12.37
N TYR A 189 13.22 -10.90 -11.07
CA TYR A 189 13.94 -10.05 -10.14
C TYR A 189 15.39 -10.51 -9.95
N GLY A 190 15.65 -11.82 -9.88
CA GLY A 190 16.99 -12.37 -9.69
C GLY A 190 17.96 -12.04 -10.82
N VAL A 191 17.49 -12.00 -12.07
CA VAL A 191 18.33 -11.76 -13.26
C VAL A 191 18.33 -10.29 -13.67
N PHE A 192 17.14 -9.67 -13.78
CA PHE A 192 16.99 -8.34 -14.37
C PHE A 192 16.73 -7.23 -13.36
N ARG A 193 16.60 -7.57 -12.06
CA ARG A 193 16.17 -6.64 -11.00
C ARG A 193 14.86 -5.92 -11.32
N GLN A 194 13.99 -6.57 -12.09
CA GLN A 194 12.68 -6.04 -12.46
C GLN A 194 11.63 -6.42 -11.42
N ALA A 195 10.98 -5.41 -10.83
CA ALA A 195 9.83 -5.59 -9.94
C ALA A 195 8.55 -5.90 -10.75
N ALA A 196 8.49 -7.10 -11.29
CA ALA A 196 7.35 -7.59 -12.06
C ALA A 196 6.42 -8.42 -11.18
N PHE A 197 5.16 -8.02 -11.06
CA PHE A 197 4.15 -8.66 -10.19
C PHE A 197 3.20 -9.61 -10.96
N GLY A 198 3.58 -10.02 -12.17
CA GLY A 198 2.77 -10.87 -13.03
C GLY A 198 1.41 -10.26 -13.36
N GLY A 199 0.38 -11.11 -13.39
CA GLY A 199 -1.02 -10.71 -13.62
C GLY A 199 -1.80 -10.36 -12.36
N ALA A 200 -1.14 -10.08 -11.24
CA ALA A 200 -1.80 -9.75 -9.98
C ALA A 200 -2.60 -8.44 -10.11
N ARG A 201 -3.91 -8.57 -10.24
CA ARG A 201 -4.86 -7.46 -10.30
C ARG A 201 -5.42 -7.15 -8.92
N LEU A 202 -5.87 -5.92 -8.74
CA LEU A 202 -6.59 -5.52 -7.55
C LEU A 202 -7.98 -6.16 -7.59
N ASP A 203 -8.28 -6.99 -6.60
CA ASP A 203 -9.58 -7.65 -6.45
C ASP A 203 -10.57 -6.71 -5.75
N PRO A 204 -11.70 -6.33 -6.39
CA PRO A 204 -12.75 -5.53 -5.76
C PRO A 204 -13.25 -6.10 -4.44
N THR A 205 -13.43 -7.42 -4.34
CA THR A 205 -13.96 -8.06 -3.12
C THR A 205 -12.97 -7.95 -1.95
N LEU A 206 -11.66 -8.00 -2.24
CA LEU A 206 -10.63 -7.72 -1.24
C LEU A 206 -10.70 -6.27 -0.74
N VAL A 207 -10.86 -5.31 -1.66
CA VAL A 207 -10.98 -3.88 -1.31
C VAL A 207 -12.18 -3.67 -0.38
N GLU A 208 -13.34 -4.18 -0.75
CA GLU A 208 -14.58 -4.05 0.03
C GLU A 208 -14.45 -4.70 1.42
N ARG A 209 -13.80 -5.87 1.51
CA ARG A 209 -13.51 -6.56 2.78
C ARG A 209 -12.63 -5.70 3.70
N LEU A 210 -11.57 -5.09 3.15
CA LEU A 210 -10.66 -4.23 3.91
C LEU A 210 -11.34 -2.94 4.37
N LEU A 211 -12.16 -2.32 3.51
CA LEU A 211 -12.96 -1.15 3.85
C LEU A 211 -13.95 -1.45 4.97
N THR A 212 -14.66 -2.57 4.86
CA THR A 212 -15.57 -3.06 5.89
C THR A 212 -14.85 -3.25 7.22
N SER A 213 -13.70 -3.94 7.22
CA SER A 213 -12.93 -4.17 8.44
C SER A 213 -12.48 -2.85 9.11
N ALA A 214 -11.93 -1.92 8.34
CA ALA A 214 -11.49 -0.61 8.86
C ALA A 214 -12.68 0.23 9.38
N SER A 215 -13.80 0.23 8.67
CA SER A 215 -15.02 0.97 9.02
C SER A 215 -15.66 0.44 10.30
N VAL A 216 -15.85 -0.88 10.41
CA VAL A 216 -16.45 -1.52 11.58
C VAL A 216 -15.61 -1.25 12.83
N LEU A 217 -14.27 -1.37 12.73
CA LEU A 217 -13.36 -1.09 13.83
C LEU A 217 -13.45 0.38 14.27
N ARG A 218 -13.40 1.33 13.32
CA ARG A 218 -13.57 2.76 13.62
C ARG A 218 -14.86 3.01 14.40
N ASP A 219 -15.97 2.50 13.89
CA ASP A 219 -17.28 2.74 14.47
C ASP A 219 -17.42 2.11 15.85
N ALA A 220 -16.80 0.94 16.07
CA ALA A 220 -16.73 0.31 17.37
C ALA A 220 -15.98 1.17 18.40
N ILE A 221 -14.81 1.71 18.02
CA ILE A 221 -14.03 2.60 18.89
C ILE A 221 -14.84 3.84 19.27
N ASN A 222 -15.45 4.49 18.26
CA ASN A 222 -16.24 5.71 18.49
C ASN A 222 -17.50 5.45 19.31
N ARG A 223 -18.13 4.27 19.19
CA ARG A 223 -19.27 3.90 20.05
C ARG A 223 -18.85 3.67 21.50
N GLN A 224 -17.72 3.00 21.72
CA GLN A 224 -17.21 2.72 23.05
C GLN A 224 -16.90 4.01 23.82
N GLU A 225 -16.26 4.99 23.17
CA GLU A 225 -15.96 6.27 23.81
C GLU A 225 -17.24 6.98 24.28
N ARG A 226 -18.27 7.04 23.44
CA ARG A 226 -19.56 7.66 23.79
C ARG A 226 -20.31 6.99 24.95
N GLN A 227 -20.00 5.73 25.24
CA GLN A 227 -20.59 4.99 26.36
C GLN A 227 -19.83 5.22 27.67
N VAL A 228 -18.58 5.68 27.58
CA VAL A 228 -17.70 5.92 28.73
C VAL A 228 -17.71 7.40 29.15
N ALA A 229 -18.08 8.30 28.23
CA ALA A 229 -18.33 9.73 28.48
C ALA A 229 -19.68 9.96 29.20
#